data_AF-A0A367S2X8-F1
#
_entry.id   AF-A0A367S2X8-F1
#
_cell.length_a   1.000
_cell.length_b   1.000
_cell.length_c   1.000
_cell.angle_alpha   90.00
_cell.angle_beta   90.00
_cell.angle_gamma   90.00
#
_symmetry.space_group_name_H-M   'P 1'
#
loop_
_entity.id
_entity.type
_entity.pdbx_description
1 polymer ?
#
loop_
_entity_poly.entity_id
_entity_poly.type
_entity_poly.pdbx_seq_one_letter_code
_entity_poly.pdbx_strand_id
1 'polypeptide(L)'
;MNPKWTDEELGIIEAKAELYTPKQIASILKRHGYFRTPIAIATKLWALGYSTNPFLDNYSSAEIARVLCVHSTTVSGWVRLFQFAIRNSQFAIRNFLPHILSLMLEY
;
A
#
# COMPACT_ATOMS: atom_id res chain seq x y z
N MET A 1 19.33 -18.31 -13.01
CA MET A 1 17.95 -18.36 -13.55
C MET A 1 16.99 -17.87 -12.47
N ASN A 2 16.18 -16.85 -12.74
CA ASN A 2 15.15 -16.41 -11.80
C ASN A 2 14.01 -17.44 -11.85
N PRO A 3 13.63 -18.13 -10.76
CA PRO A 3 12.59 -19.14 -10.80
C PRO A 3 11.29 -18.54 -11.37
N LYS A 4 10.76 -19.14 -12.44
CA LYS A 4 9.50 -18.73 -13.07
C LYS A 4 8.40 -18.74 -12.00
N TRP A 5 7.52 -17.73 -12.04
CA TRP A 5 6.33 -17.71 -11.19
C TRP A 5 5.39 -18.83 -11.66
N THR A 6 4.90 -19.66 -10.75
CA THR A 6 3.89 -20.69 -11.07
C THR A 6 2.49 -20.10 -11.00
N ASP A 7 1.53 -20.71 -11.69
CA ASP A 7 0.13 -20.25 -11.67
C ASP A 7 -0.48 -20.36 -10.26
N GLU A 8 -0.06 -21.36 -9.47
CA GLU A 8 -0.43 -21.48 -8.06
C GLU A 8 0.12 -20.33 -7.20
N GLU A 9 1.40 -19.98 -7.39
CA GLU A 9 2.01 -18.82 -6.70
C GLU A 9 1.24 -17.53 -7.04
N LEU A 10 0.87 -17.35 -8.31
CA LEU A 10 0.12 -16.17 -8.78
C LEU A 10 -1.28 -16.11 -8.18
N GLY A 11 -2.01 -17.23 -8.16
CA GLY A 11 -3.35 -17.28 -7.56
C GLY A 11 -3.35 -16.92 -6.08
N ILE A 12 -2.33 -17.37 -5.32
CA ILE A 12 -2.16 -17.00 -3.91
C ILE A 12 -1.87 -15.49 -3.77
N ILE A 13 -1.01 -14.94 -4.64
CA ILE A 13 -0.66 -13.52 -4.59
C ILE A 13 -1.90 -12.67 -4.88
N GLU A 14 -2.63 -12.95 -5.96
CA GLU A 14 -3.82 -12.19 -6.35
C GLU A 14 -4.91 -12.24 -5.28
N ALA A 15 -5.19 -13.43 -4.72
CA ALA A 15 -6.18 -13.59 -3.66
C ALA A 15 -5.82 -12.86 -2.35
N LYS A 16 -4.57 -12.42 -2.19
CA LYS A 16 -4.06 -11.77 -0.98
C LYS A 16 -3.58 -10.33 -1.21
N ALA A 17 -3.48 -9.90 -2.46
CA ALA A 17 -2.87 -8.62 -2.84
C ALA A 17 -3.59 -7.41 -2.22
N GLU A 18 -4.92 -7.48 -2.09
CA GLU A 18 -5.74 -6.38 -1.58
C GLU A 18 -5.70 -6.21 -0.05
N LEU A 19 -5.27 -7.23 0.69
CA LEU A 19 -5.40 -7.24 2.16
C LEU A 19 -4.08 -7.45 2.89
N TYR A 20 -3.06 -8.01 2.23
CA TYR A 20 -1.83 -8.44 2.89
C TYR A 20 -0.61 -7.72 2.35
N THR A 21 0.26 -7.32 3.26
CA THR A 21 1.56 -6.73 2.91
C THR A 21 2.47 -7.76 2.22
N PRO A 22 3.46 -7.33 1.40
CA PRO A 22 4.42 -8.24 0.78
C PRO A 22 5.14 -9.17 1.77
N LYS A 23 5.35 -8.73 3.02
CA LYS A 23 5.94 -9.56 4.09
C LYS A 23 5.00 -10.68 4.54
N GLN A 24 3.71 -10.38 4.69
CA GLN A 24 2.70 -11.38 5.04
C GLN A 24 2.48 -12.37 3.90
N ILE A 25 2.44 -11.89 2.65
CA ILE A 25 2.36 -12.75 1.46
C ILE A 25 3.58 -13.66 1.38
N ALA A 26 4.79 -13.16 1.68
CA ALA A 26 6.00 -14.00 1.75
C ALA A 26 5.87 -15.13 2.79
N SER A 27 5.28 -14.82 3.96
CA SER A 27 5.03 -15.81 5.01
C SER A 27 4.00 -16.86 4.59
N ILE A 28 2.95 -16.45 3.87
CA ILE A 28 1.96 -17.36 3.29
C ILE A 28 2.63 -18.27 2.25
N LEU A 29 3.32 -17.70 1.26
CA LEU A 29 4.01 -18.46 0.22
C LEU A 29 5.01 -19.46 0.81
N LYS A 30 5.74 -19.08 1.87
CA LYS A 30 6.65 -19.98 2.59
C LYS A 30 5.93 -21.21 3.17
N ARG A 31 4.69 -21.06 3.65
CA ARG A 31 3.88 -22.20 4.13
C ARG A 31 3.44 -23.14 3.00
N HIS A 32 3.36 -22.64 1.78
CA HIS A 32 3.08 -23.42 0.57
C HIS A 32 4.36 -23.98 -0.10
N GLY A 33 5.54 -23.81 0.52
CA GLY A 33 6.81 -24.31 -0.02
C GLY A 33 7.51 -23.35 -1.00
N TYR A 34 6.97 -22.15 -1.21
CA TYR A 34 7.55 -21.15 -2.10
C TYR A 34 8.36 -20.11 -1.33
N PHE A 35 9.65 -20.00 -1.66
CA PHE A 35 10.57 -19.08 -0.98
C PHE A 35 10.82 -17.85 -1.86
N ARG A 36 9.95 -16.84 -1.71
CA ARG A 36 10.07 -15.55 -2.42
C ARG A 36 10.39 -14.44 -1.42
N THR A 37 11.32 -13.56 -1.77
CA THR A 37 11.65 -12.41 -0.92
C THR A 37 10.50 -11.40 -0.96
N PRO A 38 10.28 -10.61 0.12
CA PRO A 38 9.28 -9.54 0.10
C PRO A 38 9.48 -8.54 -1.05
N ILE A 39 10.74 -8.30 -1.45
CA ILE A 39 11.08 -7.44 -2.59
C ILE A 39 10.59 -8.06 -3.90
N ALA A 40 10.84 -9.35 -4.14
CA ALA A 40 10.38 -10.03 -5.34
C ALA A 40 8.84 -10.02 -5.45
N ILE A 41 8.14 -10.20 -4.33
CA ILE A 41 6.68 -10.11 -4.27
C ILE A 41 6.21 -8.69 -4.53
N ALA A 42 6.86 -7.68 -3.95
CA ALA A 42 6.52 -6.27 -4.20
C ALA A 42 6.66 -5.89 -5.68
N THR A 43 7.76 -6.30 -6.33
CA THR A 43 7.94 -6.11 -7.77
C THR A 43 6.86 -6.84 -8.58
N LYS A 44 6.48 -8.04 -8.15
CA LYS A 44 5.46 -8.83 -8.85
C LYS A 44 4.06 -8.22 -8.70
N LEU A 45 3.69 -7.77 -7.50
CA LEU A 45 2.44 -7.05 -7.24
C LEU A 45 2.35 -5.79 -8.12
N TRP A 46 3.44 -5.03 -8.20
CA TRP A 46 3.49 -3.83 -9.04
C TRP A 46 3.27 -4.15 -10.52
N ALA A 47 3.89 -5.22 -11.02
CA ALA A 47 3.68 -5.70 -12.39
C ALA A 47 2.24 -6.22 -12.66
N LEU A 48 1.56 -6.71 -11.62
CA LEU A 48 0.16 -7.13 -11.67
C LEU A 48 -0.82 -5.96 -11.43
N GLY A 49 -0.32 -4.75 -11.17
CA GLY A 49 -1.15 -3.57 -10.94
C GLY A 49 -1.59 -3.35 -9.49
N TYR A 50 -1.18 -4.20 -8.56
CA TYR A 50 -1.49 -4.08 -7.13
C TYR A 50 -0.49 -3.18 -6.39
N SER A 51 -0.96 -2.55 -5.33
CA SER A 51 -0.10 -1.82 -4.41
C SER A 51 0.74 -2.76 -3.54
N THR A 52 1.86 -2.24 -3.04
CA THR A 52 2.68 -2.90 -2.02
C THR A 52 2.23 -2.54 -0.59
N ASN A 53 1.26 -1.63 -0.47
CA ASN A 53 0.69 -1.16 0.79
C ASN A 53 -0.84 -1.16 0.72
N PRO A 54 -1.48 -2.32 0.91
CA PRO A 54 -2.93 -2.47 0.72
C PRO A 54 -3.78 -1.61 1.66
N PHE A 55 -3.26 -1.18 2.80
CA PHE A 55 -4.00 -0.36 3.75
C PHE A 55 -4.10 1.12 3.35
N LEU A 56 -3.23 1.55 2.43
CA LEU A 56 -3.17 2.95 1.97
C LEU A 56 -3.60 3.08 0.51
N ASP A 57 -3.25 2.10 -0.32
CA ASP A 57 -3.57 2.09 -1.74
C ASP A 57 -3.95 0.65 -2.13
N ASN A 58 -5.13 0.41 -2.71
CA ASN A 58 -5.50 -0.94 -3.19
C ASN A 58 -4.80 -1.26 -4.53
N TYR A 59 -4.62 -0.25 -5.37
CA TYR A 59 -4.04 -0.36 -6.71
C TYR A 59 -2.72 0.40 -6.80
N SER A 60 -1.82 -0.07 -7.66
CA SER A 60 -0.56 0.62 -7.93
C SER A 60 -0.81 1.96 -8.62
N SER A 61 0.08 2.94 -8.40
CA SER A 61 -0.02 4.23 -9.09
C SER A 61 0.07 4.10 -10.62
N ALA A 62 0.70 3.04 -11.13
CA ALA A 62 0.74 2.76 -12.57
C ALA A 62 -0.62 2.30 -13.10
N GLU A 63 -1.32 1.46 -12.35
CA GLU A 63 -2.63 0.95 -12.73
C GLU A 63 -3.70 2.05 -12.67
N ILE A 64 -3.68 2.86 -11.61
CA ILE A 64 -4.54 4.04 -11.50
C ILE A 64 -4.26 5.01 -12.67
N ALA A 65 -2.98 5.23 -13.00
CA ALA A 65 -2.60 6.10 -14.10
C ALA A 65 -3.08 5.58 -15.46
N ARG A 66 -3.00 4.26 -15.68
CA ARG A 66 -3.52 3.58 -16.86
C ARG A 66 -5.03 3.79 -17.01
N VAL A 67 -5.80 3.57 -15.93
CA VAL A 67 -7.26 3.73 -15.93
C VAL A 67 -7.69 5.18 -16.13
N LEU A 68 -7.01 6.12 -15.49
CA LEU A 68 -7.32 7.55 -15.57
C LEU A 68 -6.69 8.25 -16.79
N CYS A 69 -5.93 7.52 -17.61
CA CYS A 69 -5.20 8.04 -18.77
C CYS A 69 -4.27 9.22 -18.43
N VAL A 70 -3.59 9.16 -17.28
CA VAL A 70 -2.61 10.14 -16.83
C VAL A 70 -1.22 9.51 -16.70
N HIS A 71 -0.19 10.33 -16.49
CA HIS A 71 1.15 9.81 -16.22
C HIS A 71 1.25 9.27 -14.78
N SER A 72 1.99 8.17 -14.58
CA SER A 72 2.15 7.52 -13.26
C SER A 72 2.79 8.41 -12.19
N THR A 73 3.63 9.36 -12.61
CA THR A 73 4.20 10.38 -11.70
C THR A 73 3.16 11.36 -11.19
N THR A 74 2.11 11.66 -11.97
CA THR A 74 1.00 12.52 -11.55
C THR A 74 0.24 11.87 -10.40
N VAL A 75 -0.13 10.60 -10.55
CA VAL A 75 -0.79 9.82 -9.48
C VAL A 75 0.11 9.72 -8.25
N SER A 76 1.40 9.44 -8.45
CA SER A 76 2.38 9.40 -7.34
C SER A 76 2.46 10.74 -6.60
N GLY A 77 2.35 11.87 -7.33
CA GLY A 77 2.29 13.20 -6.76
C GLY A 77 1.05 13.42 -5.90
N TRP A 78 -0.13 13.01 -6.39
CA TRP A 78 -1.39 13.09 -5.62
C TRP A 78 -1.31 12.29 -4.33
N VAL A 79 -0.85 11.04 -4.39
CA VAL A 79 -0.70 10.18 -3.20
C VAL A 79 0.20 10.84 -2.15
N ARG A 80 1.32 11.44 -2.56
CA ARG A 80 2.22 12.16 -1.64
C ARG A 80 1.55 13.36 -0.98
N LEU A 81 0.82 14.16 -1.75
CA LEU A 81 0.10 15.33 -1.23
C LEU A 81 -0.97 14.92 -0.21
N PHE A 82 -1.76 13.89 -0.53
CA PHE A 82 -2.76 13.35 0.40
C PHE A 82 -2.13 12.80 1.68
N GLN A 83 -1.06 12.02 1.57
CA GLN A 83 -0.34 11.50 2.75
C GLN A 83 0.26 12.62 3.62
N PHE A 84 0.73 13.71 3.01
CA PHE A 84 1.21 14.88 3.75
C PHE A 84 0.07 15.58 4.48
N ALA A 85 -1.06 15.80 3.81
CA ALA A 85 -2.25 16.41 4.40
C ALA A 85 -2.79 15.59 5.58
N ILE A 86 -2.87 14.26 5.45
CA ILE A 86 -3.32 13.36 6.53
C ILE A 86 -2.37 13.45 7.73
N ARG A 87 -1.05 13.41 7.50
CA ARG A 87 -0.06 13.52 8.58
C ARG A 87 -0.15 14.85 9.33
N ASN A 88 -0.27 15.97 8.60
CA ASN A 88 -0.43 17.28 9.22
C ASN A 88 -1.75 17.39 9.99
N SER A 89 -2.83 16.81 9.48
CA SER A 89 -4.12 16.77 10.17
C SER A 89 -4.02 15.97 11.47
N GLN A 90 -3.39 14.80 11.44
CA GLN A 90 -3.15 13.99 12.64
C GLN A 90 -2.27 14.71 13.67
N PHE A 91 -1.22 15.40 13.21
CA PHE A 91 -0.38 16.23 14.07
C PHE A 91 -1.19 17.36 14.71
N ALA A 92 -2.03 18.04 13.94
CA ALA A 92 -2.85 19.13 14.45
C ALA A 92 -3.87 18.64 15.49
N ILE A 93 -4.55 17.52 15.21
CA ILE A 93 -5.47 16.87 16.17
C ILE A 93 -4.72 16.50 17.45
N ARG A 94 -3.54 15.88 17.34
CA ARG A 94 -2.79 15.43 18.52
C ARG A 94 -2.31 16.58 19.41
N ASN A 95 -1.91 17.71 18.82
CA ASN A 95 -1.26 18.79 19.57
C ASN A 95 -2.20 19.94 19.95
N PHE A 96 -3.20 20.25 19.12
CA PHE A 96 -4.05 21.42 19.35
C PHE A 96 -5.42 21.06 19.94
N LEU A 97 -5.97 19.88 19.61
CA LEU A 97 -7.29 19.46 20.13
C LEU A 97 -7.34 19.40 21.67
N PRO A 98 -6.31 18.90 22.39
CA PRO A 98 -6.33 18.90 23.86
C PRO A 98 -6.37 20.31 24.47
N HIS A 99 -5.67 21.28 23.85
CA HIS A 99 -5.66 22.67 24.29
C HIS A 99 -7.01 23.35 24.06
N ILE A 100 -7.62 23.12 22.89
CA ILE A 100 -8.95 23.65 22.58
C ILE A 100 -10.00 23.07 23.55
N LEU A 101 -9.93 21.77 23.85
CA LEU A 101 -10.82 21.12 24.81
C LEU A 101 -10.62 21.65 26.25
N SER A 102 -9.38 21.92 26.67
CA SER A 102 -9.09 22.57 27.97
C SER A 102 -9.77 23.94 28.07
N LEU A 103 -9.61 24.77 27.04
CA LEU A 103 -10.22 26.10 26.99
C LEU A 103 -11.75 26.07 26.96
N MET A 104 -12.35 25.04 26.37
CA MET A 104 -13.81 24.87 26.31
C MET A 104 -14.41 24.30 27.61
N LEU A 105 -13.60 23.66 28.46
CA LEU A 105 -14.04 23.12 29.76
C LEU A 105 -13.76 24.08 30.94
N GLU A 106 -13.02 25.17 30.69
CA GLU A 106 -12.75 26.24 31.66
C GLU A 106 -13.81 27.36 31.65
N TYR A 107 -14.85 27.24 30.82
CA TYR A 107 -16.07 28.07 30.82
C TYR A 107 -17.30 27.27 31.24
#